data_AF-N9FH14-F1
#
_entry.id   AF-N9FH14-F1
#
_cell.length_a   1.000
_cell.length_b   1.000
_cell.length_c   1.000
_cell.angle_alpha   90.00
_cell.angle_beta   90.00
_cell.angle_gamma   90.00
#
_symmetry.space_group_name_H-M   'P 1'
#
loop_
_entity.id
_entity.type
_entity.pdbx_description
1 polymer ?
#
loop_
_entity_poly.entity_id
_entity_poly.type
_entity_poly.pdbx_seq_one_letter_code
_entity_poly.pdbx_strand_id
1 'polypeptide(L)'
;MSMDKQIIFEDEHIRVIFLKGSSDTLVISFGDLISRAKGMSINAEKSLIKYQYNVIGIMPKQKSWFPKTSMLNMQQQIEPILQQFKGIVGYGGSMGGYAAIKYSNLLNMQKIVAFVPQYSIDPNVVEDRRYAEFFDANIHQDMQIQSDEVDSSREYIIVYDPYYAEDKEHFLKIQPLLPKMHVIHLPFTGHEALSVLASSELLNDFVEKPFEITYFNKRVREVKKQSKFYYRHVLDALLPRHHQALLKILQNNDFELDERYFDAHMKQKLVQQLFKLKQGTEQNLRKLGAHPHFVQQTHSVSPTIKIGNDTFLVFNLVSLKLEIYDLETINANFHYLLPLTPKLNAVLELELNHEIYVLTMNDRGIHKLVKQDEALALDQSLLLFKRYAEYCSLSYKQLTLSCDQSGFTHFIEHSPDELTHLNIG
;
A
#
# COMPACT_ATOMS: atom_id res chain seq x y z
N MET A 1 -1.37 -21.87 23.97
CA MET A 1 -0.38 -22.93 24.21
C MET A 1 0.62 -22.89 23.07
N SER A 2 1.92 -22.90 23.33
CA SER A 2 2.94 -22.94 22.27
C SER A 2 2.93 -24.33 21.64
N MET A 3 2.72 -24.42 20.33
CA MET A 3 2.88 -25.69 19.60
C MET A 3 4.37 -26.04 19.55
N ASP A 4 4.67 -27.34 19.53
CA ASP A 4 6.04 -27.82 19.38
C ASP A 4 6.52 -27.56 17.95
N LYS A 5 7.73 -27.01 17.83
CA LYS A 5 8.32 -26.64 16.55
C LYS A 5 9.69 -27.30 16.42
N GLN A 6 10.00 -27.80 15.23
CA GLN A 6 11.29 -28.43 14.94
C GLN A 6 11.77 -28.03 13.55
N ILE A 7 13.06 -27.69 13.40
CA ILE A 7 13.68 -27.60 12.08
C ILE A 7 13.94 -29.04 11.60
N ILE A 8 13.32 -29.41 10.49
CA ILE A 8 13.39 -30.78 9.92
C ILE A 8 14.23 -30.86 8.65
N PHE A 9 14.58 -29.71 8.05
CA PHE A 9 15.55 -29.59 6.96
C PHE A 9 16.09 -28.15 6.93
N GLU A 10 17.35 -27.97 6.57
CA GLU A 10 17.90 -26.66 6.26
C GLU A 10 19.08 -26.79 5.29
N ASP A 11 19.12 -25.91 4.29
CA ASP A 11 20.27 -25.72 3.42
C ASP A 11 20.58 -24.23 3.25
N GLU A 12 21.32 -23.86 2.21
CA GLU A 12 21.64 -22.48 1.91
C GLU A 12 20.41 -21.62 1.53
N HIS A 13 19.42 -22.20 0.85
CA HIS A 13 18.30 -21.47 0.25
C HIS A 13 17.02 -21.52 1.09
N ILE A 14 16.75 -22.61 1.80
CA ILE A 14 15.50 -22.83 2.53
C ILE A 14 15.74 -23.39 3.93
N ARG A 15 14.81 -23.09 4.84
CA ARG A 15 14.65 -23.72 6.15
C ARG A 15 13.25 -24.31 6.22
N VAL A 16 13.14 -25.56 6.64
CA VAL A 16 11.86 -26.24 6.80
C VAL A 16 11.59 -26.54 8.27
N ILE A 17 10.44 -26.07 8.73
CA ILE A 17 10.02 -26.13 10.12
C ILE A 17 8.73 -26.93 10.20
N PHE A 18 8.74 -28.00 10.99
CA PHE A 18 7.52 -28.73 11.34
C PHE A 18 6.92 -28.14 12.61
N LEU A 19 5.62 -27.83 12.56
CA LEU A 19 4.81 -27.47 13.71
C LEU A 19 3.79 -28.58 13.92
N LYS A 20 3.92 -29.31 15.02
CA LYS A 20 3.04 -30.44 15.31
C LYS A 20 1.72 -29.95 15.89
N GLY A 21 0.63 -30.23 15.19
CA GLY A 21 -0.74 -29.94 15.59
C GLY A 21 -1.57 -31.19 15.84
N SER A 22 -2.89 -31.00 15.86
CA SER A 22 -3.87 -32.06 16.12
C SER A 22 -4.89 -32.24 14.99
N SER A 23 -4.81 -31.46 13.91
CA SER A 23 -5.67 -31.63 12.73
C SER A 23 -5.27 -32.85 11.90
N ASP A 24 -6.24 -33.45 11.21
CA ASP A 24 -5.98 -34.50 10.20
C ASP A 24 -5.37 -33.94 8.91
N THR A 25 -5.50 -32.63 8.69
CA THR A 25 -4.92 -31.90 7.56
C THR A 25 -3.48 -31.46 7.87
N LEU A 26 -2.57 -31.68 6.93
CA LEU A 26 -1.24 -31.08 6.92
C LEU A 26 -1.25 -29.85 5.99
N VAL A 27 -0.84 -28.70 6.50
CA VAL A 27 -0.64 -27.50 5.69
C VAL A 27 0.84 -27.34 5.35
N ILE A 28 1.17 -27.24 4.07
CA ILE A 28 2.49 -26.84 3.60
C ILE A 28 2.45 -25.34 3.35
N SER A 29 3.04 -24.57 4.26
CA SER A 29 3.02 -23.10 4.23
C SER A 29 4.33 -22.57 3.67
N PHE A 30 4.27 -21.94 2.50
CA PHE A 30 5.43 -21.36 1.83
C PHE A 30 5.62 -19.89 2.23
N GLY A 31 6.85 -19.52 2.60
CA GLY A 31 7.23 -18.13 2.81
C GLY A 31 7.26 -17.31 1.53
N ASP A 32 7.05 -16.01 1.66
CA ASP A 32 7.19 -15.04 0.57
C ASP A 32 8.49 -14.22 0.72
N LEU A 33 8.67 -13.20 -0.13
CA LEU A 33 9.87 -12.37 -0.15
C LEU A 33 10.08 -11.56 1.15
N ILE A 34 9.00 -11.24 1.87
CA ILE A 34 9.00 -10.44 3.09
C ILE A 34 9.14 -11.36 4.31
N SER A 35 8.42 -12.49 4.28
CA SER A 35 8.33 -13.51 5.32
C SER A 35 9.42 -14.57 5.15
N ARG A 36 10.69 -14.14 5.11
CA ARG A 36 11.84 -15.03 5.03
C ARG A 36 12.12 -15.75 6.35
N ALA A 37 12.94 -16.80 6.29
CA ALA A 37 13.36 -17.57 7.46
C ALA A 37 13.98 -16.67 8.54
N LYS A 38 13.29 -16.55 9.68
CA LYS A 38 13.77 -15.83 10.87
C LYS A 38 13.44 -16.66 12.10
N GLY A 39 14.48 -17.26 12.71
CA GLY A 39 14.29 -18.22 13.80
C GLY A 39 13.42 -19.40 13.37
N MET A 40 12.33 -19.65 14.08
CA MET A 40 11.36 -20.73 13.83
C MET A 40 9.97 -20.20 13.42
N SER A 41 9.90 -18.97 12.94
CA SER A 41 8.65 -18.38 12.45
C SER A 41 8.32 -18.90 11.05
N ILE A 42 7.04 -19.17 10.81
CA ILE A 42 6.52 -19.59 9.50
C ILE A 42 5.50 -18.59 8.93
N ASN A 43 5.22 -18.70 7.63
CA ASN A 43 4.13 -17.95 7.00
C ASN A 43 2.76 -18.37 7.58
N ALA A 44 1.87 -17.40 7.74
CA ALA A 44 0.53 -17.54 8.31
C ALA A 44 0.45 -18.20 9.71
N GLU A 45 1.56 -18.17 10.47
CA GLU A 45 1.72 -18.92 11.73
C GLU A 45 0.57 -18.74 12.72
N LYS A 46 0.20 -17.49 13.03
CA LYS A 46 -0.86 -17.20 14.02
C LYS A 46 -2.18 -17.84 13.63
N SER A 47 -2.52 -17.80 12.34
CA SER A 47 -3.76 -18.36 11.81
C SER A 47 -3.72 -19.89 11.84
N LEU A 48 -2.61 -20.50 11.44
CA LEU A 48 -2.46 -21.95 11.42
C LEU A 48 -2.45 -22.54 12.84
N ILE A 49 -1.78 -21.88 13.79
CA ILE A 49 -1.78 -22.26 15.21
C ILE A 49 -3.19 -22.14 15.80
N LYS A 50 -3.97 -21.10 15.45
CA LYS A 50 -5.33 -20.91 15.98
C LYS A 50 -6.22 -22.14 15.75
N TYR A 51 -6.07 -22.83 14.63
CA TYR A 51 -6.83 -24.03 14.27
C TYR A 51 -6.08 -25.35 14.52
N GLN A 52 -4.93 -25.29 15.21
CA GLN A 52 -4.14 -26.45 15.61
C GLN A 52 -3.69 -27.32 14.42
N TYR A 53 -3.36 -26.68 13.30
CA TYR A 53 -2.89 -27.39 12.11
C TYR A 53 -1.56 -28.11 12.34
N ASN A 54 -1.41 -29.31 11.80
CA ASN A 54 -0.08 -29.81 11.46
C ASN A 54 0.47 -28.95 10.31
N VAL A 55 1.69 -28.43 10.44
CA VAL A 55 2.26 -27.52 9.42
C VAL A 55 3.70 -27.89 9.10
N ILE A 56 4.01 -27.93 7.80
CA ILE A 56 5.38 -27.84 7.29
C ILE A 56 5.55 -26.44 6.70
N GLY A 57 6.29 -25.57 7.40
CA GLY A 57 6.64 -24.25 6.92
C GLY A 57 7.94 -24.30 6.13
N ILE A 58 7.89 -24.01 4.83
CA ILE A 58 9.05 -23.97 3.95
C ILE A 58 9.42 -22.50 3.75
N MET A 59 10.47 -22.08 4.45
CA MET A 59 10.82 -20.67 4.60
C MET A 59 12.07 -20.33 3.80
N PRO A 60 12.00 -19.36 2.86
CA PRO A 60 13.14 -18.95 2.06
C PRO A 60 14.17 -18.22 2.94
N LYS A 61 15.44 -18.63 2.86
CA LYS A 61 16.59 -17.90 3.44
C LYS A 61 17.09 -16.83 2.48
N GLN A 62 17.04 -17.13 1.18
CA GLN A 62 17.45 -16.26 0.09
C GLN A 62 16.27 -15.91 -0.82
N LYS A 63 16.44 -14.88 -1.67
CA LYS A 63 15.46 -14.46 -2.67
C LYS A 63 15.60 -15.32 -3.95
N SER A 64 15.54 -16.64 -3.79
CA SER A 64 15.95 -17.61 -4.82
C SER A 64 14.80 -18.45 -5.39
N TRP A 65 13.54 -18.10 -5.09
CA TRP A 65 12.35 -18.78 -5.63
C TRP A 65 12.38 -20.30 -5.48
N PHE A 66 12.76 -20.80 -4.30
CA PHE A 66 12.73 -22.23 -3.95
C PHE A 66 13.40 -23.12 -5.02
N PRO A 67 14.75 -23.10 -5.13
CA PRO A 67 15.46 -23.85 -6.17
C PRO A 67 15.11 -25.34 -6.18
N LYS A 68 14.99 -25.92 -7.38
CA LYS A 68 14.55 -27.31 -7.57
C LYS A 68 15.40 -28.30 -6.77
N THR A 69 16.71 -28.09 -6.73
CA THR A 69 17.68 -28.92 -5.99
C THR A 69 17.39 -28.93 -4.49
N SER A 70 17.20 -27.76 -3.88
CA SER A 70 16.81 -27.64 -2.47
C SER A 70 15.49 -28.35 -2.18
N MET A 71 14.50 -28.20 -3.05
CA MET A 71 13.18 -28.80 -2.86
C MET A 71 13.20 -30.33 -2.96
N LEU A 72 14.00 -30.90 -3.88
CA LEU A 72 14.19 -32.35 -3.99
C LEU A 72 14.89 -32.93 -2.76
N ASN A 73 16.00 -32.31 -2.33
CA ASN A 73 16.76 -32.76 -1.15
C ASN A 73 15.91 -32.70 0.13
N MET A 74 15.11 -31.65 0.25
CA MET A 74 14.19 -31.46 1.36
C MET A 74 13.07 -32.49 1.35
N GLN A 75 12.42 -32.73 0.20
CA GLN A 75 11.34 -33.71 0.09
C GLN A 75 11.78 -35.10 0.54
N GLN A 76 12.98 -35.55 0.19
CA GLN A 76 13.53 -36.84 0.63
C GLN A 76 13.59 -36.97 2.17
N GLN A 77 13.88 -35.89 2.89
CA GLN A 77 13.95 -35.91 4.36
C GLN A 77 12.57 -35.86 5.01
N ILE A 78 11.61 -35.16 4.39
CA ILE A 78 10.28 -34.96 4.99
C ILE A 78 9.26 -36.01 4.53
N GLU A 79 9.59 -36.86 3.57
CA GLU A 79 8.74 -37.92 3.03
C GLU A 79 8.07 -38.79 4.13
N PRO A 80 8.76 -39.24 5.19
CA PRO A 80 8.13 -39.99 6.27
C PRO A 80 7.04 -39.21 7.02
N ILE A 81 7.10 -37.88 7.02
CA ILE A 81 6.08 -37.01 7.60
C ILE A 81 4.91 -36.90 6.63
N LEU A 82 5.16 -36.66 5.34
CA LEU A 82 4.12 -36.54 4.31
C LEU A 82 3.23 -37.79 4.27
N GLN A 83 3.82 -39.00 4.37
CA GLN A 83 3.09 -40.27 4.35
C GLN A 83 2.11 -40.47 5.52
N GLN A 84 2.21 -39.68 6.59
CA GLN A 84 1.30 -39.74 7.73
C GLN A 84 -0.04 -39.02 7.45
N PHE A 85 -0.12 -38.22 6.39
CA PHE A 85 -1.27 -37.37 6.10
C PHE A 85 -1.91 -37.73 4.76
N LYS A 86 -3.25 -37.77 4.74
CA LYS A 86 -4.04 -37.96 3.51
C LYS A 86 -4.50 -36.65 2.90
N GLY A 87 -4.68 -35.61 3.72
CA GLY A 87 -5.06 -34.27 3.29
C GLY A 87 -3.89 -33.32 3.45
N ILE A 88 -3.23 -32.97 2.35
CA ILE A 88 -2.11 -32.05 2.29
C ILE A 88 -2.53 -30.83 1.48
N VAL A 89 -2.47 -29.66 2.10
CA VAL A 89 -2.86 -28.37 1.50
C VAL A 89 -1.64 -27.48 1.35
N GLY A 90 -1.33 -27.07 0.12
CA GLY A 90 -0.34 -26.04 -0.17
C GLY A 90 -0.91 -24.64 0.00
N TYR A 91 -0.18 -23.76 0.69
CA TYR A 91 -0.59 -22.38 0.92
C TYR A 91 0.59 -21.42 0.73
N GLY A 92 0.41 -20.38 -0.07
CA GLY A 92 1.43 -19.35 -0.23
C GLY A 92 0.99 -18.19 -1.10
N GLY A 93 1.73 -17.08 -1.04
CA GLY A 93 1.53 -15.95 -1.93
C GLY A 93 2.81 -15.52 -2.63
N SER A 94 2.68 -14.87 -3.79
CA SER A 94 3.82 -14.38 -4.58
C SER A 94 4.80 -15.52 -4.91
N MET A 95 6.05 -15.42 -4.47
CA MET A 95 7.05 -16.49 -4.52
C MET A 95 6.60 -17.80 -3.84
N GLY A 96 5.86 -17.72 -2.73
CA GLY A 96 5.32 -18.91 -2.07
C GLY A 96 4.12 -19.51 -2.81
N GLY A 97 3.33 -18.68 -3.50
CA GLY A 97 2.22 -19.14 -4.35
C GLY A 97 2.73 -19.89 -5.57
N TYR A 98 3.81 -19.39 -6.18
CA TYR A 98 4.60 -20.10 -7.19
C TYR A 98 5.00 -21.50 -6.71
N ALA A 99 5.65 -21.58 -5.55
CA ALA A 99 6.17 -22.84 -5.02
C ALA A 99 5.05 -23.84 -4.68
N ALA A 100 3.92 -23.35 -4.16
CA ALA A 100 2.75 -24.16 -3.87
C ALA A 100 2.19 -24.82 -5.15
N ILE A 101 2.23 -24.13 -6.29
CA ILE A 101 1.81 -24.70 -7.58
C ILE A 101 2.88 -25.65 -8.13
N LYS A 102 4.12 -25.17 -8.28
CA LYS A 102 5.21 -25.93 -8.91
C LYS A 102 5.52 -27.24 -8.20
N TYR A 103 5.49 -27.25 -6.87
CA TYR A 103 5.87 -28.43 -6.08
C TYR A 103 4.67 -29.24 -5.60
N SER A 104 3.48 -29.01 -6.17
CA SER A 104 2.24 -29.67 -5.79
C SER A 104 2.28 -31.20 -6.01
N ASN A 105 2.88 -31.67 -7.11
CA ASN A 105 3.10 -33.09 -7.34
C ASN A 105 4.16 -33.67 -6.39
N LEU A 106 5.33 -33.01 -6.31
CA LEU A 106 6.47 -33.44 -5.49
C LEU A 106 6.09 -33.66 -4.02
N LEU A 107 5.27 -32.78 -3.46
CA LEU A 107 4.88 -32.81 -2.05
C LEU A 107 3.50 -33.44 -1.82
N ASN A 108 2.96 -34.10 -2.84
CA ASN A 108 1.66 -34.77 -2.82
C ASN A 108 0.55 -33.89 -2.22
N MET A 109 0.45 -32.63 -2.64
CA MET A 109 -0.62 -31.72 -2.21
C MET A 109 -1.90 -32.01 -2.99
N GLN A 110 -3.04 -32.10 -2.30
CA GLN A 110 -4.35 -32.30 -2.93
C GLN A 110 -5.05 -30.98 -3.24
N LYS A 111 -4.83 -29.96 -2.41
CA LYS A 111 -5.40 -28.61 -2.58
C LYS A 111 -4.30 -27.56 -2.51
N ILE A 112 -4.35 -26.58 -3.41
CA ILE A 112 -3.34 -25.54 -3.54
C ILE A 112 -4.04 -24.18 -3.50
N VAL A 113 -3.69 -23.36 -2.51
CA VAL A 113 -4.23 -22.01 -2.32
C VAL A 113 -3.11 -21.02 -2.59
N ALA A 114 -3.14 -20.41 -3.77
CA ALA A 114 -2.09 -19.53 -4.27
C ALA A 114 -2.59 -18.09 -4.44
N PHE A 115 -1.99 -17.16 -3.71
CA PHE A 115 -2.28 -15.73 -3.82
C PHE A 115 -1.25 -15.05 -4.71
N VAL A 116 -1.68 -14.29 -5.72
CA VAL A 116 -0.80 -13.54 -6.65
C VAL A 116 0.45 -14.34 -7.07
N PRO A 117 0.31 -15.62 -7.49
CA PRO A 117 1.46 -16.47 -7.72
C PRO A 117 2.32 -15.92 -8.87
N GLN A 118 3.62 -15.90 -8.66
CA GLN A 118 4.55 -15.60 -9.75
C GLN A 118 4.74 -16.81 -10.64
N TYR A 119 4.95 -16.59 -11.93
CA TYR A 119 5.27 -17.66 -12.88
C TYR A 119 6.79 -17.86 -13.02
N SER A 120 7.51 -16.74 -13.12
CA SER A 120 8.96 -16.69 -13.33
C SER A 120 9.46 -15.31 -12.87
N ILE A 121 10.74 -15.19 -12.54
CA ILE A 121 11.43 -13.90 -12.38
C ILE A 121 12.48 -13.66 -13.48
N ASP A 122 12.61 -14.60 -14.42
CA ASP A 122 13.50 -14.46 -15.58
C ASP A 122 13.01 -13.32 -16.47
N PRO A 123 13.83 -12.26 -16.68
CA PRO A 123 13.43 -11.10 -17.48
C PRO A 123 13.19 -11.43 -18.97
N ASN A 124 13.63 -12.59 -19.45
CA ASN A 124 13.35 -13.07 -20.82
C ASN A 124 12.02 -13.82 -20.92
N VAL A 125 11.40 -14.17 -19.80
CA VAL A 125 10.18 -14.99 -19.75
C VAL A 125 8.96 -14.16 -19.39
N VAL A 126 9.12 -13.17 -18.53
CA VAL A 126 8.06 -12.24 -18.09
C VAL A 126 8.47 -10.79 -18.37
N GLU A 127 7.52 -9.88 -18.49
CA GLU A 127 7.77 -8.44 -18.58
C GLU A 127 7.89 -7.77 -17.21
N ASP A 128 7.34 -8.37 -16.15
CA ASP A 128 7.54 -7.90 -14.78
C ASP A 128 9.04 -7.77 -14.44
N ARG A 129 9.47 -6.56 -14.04
CA ARG A 129 10.86 -6.23 -13.69
C ARG A 129 11.09 -6.09 -12.18
N ARG A 130 10.06 -6.22 -11.34
CA ARG A 130 10.16 -6.00 -9.88
C ARG A 130 11.18 -6.91 -9.20
N TYR A 131 11.41 -8.11 -9.75
CA TYR A 131 12.26 -9.14 -9.14
C TYR A 131 13.37 -9.64 -10.07
N ALA A 132 13.53 -9.03 -11.24
CA ALA A 132 14.52 -9.45 -12.25
C ALA A 132 15.96 -9.42 -11.73
N GLU A 133 16.27 -8.52 -10.79
CA GLU A 133 17.59 -8.43 -10.15
C GLU A 133 17.97 -9.67 -9.33
N PHE A 134 17.01 -10.50 -8.92
CA PHE A 134 17.26 -11.72 -8.17
C PHE A 134 17.41 -12.96 -9.07
N PHE A 135 17.19 -12.82 -10.38
CA PHE A 135 17.35 -13.92 -11.30
C PHE A 135 18.83 -14.26 -11.51
N ASP A 136 19.13 -15.55 -11.36
CA ASP A 136 20.43 -16.17 -11.61
C ASP A 136 20.16 -17.49 -12.34
N ALA A 137 20.70 -17.63 -13.55
CA ALA A 137 20.45 -18.79 -14.41
C ALA A 137 20.93 -20.13 -13.79
N ASN A 138 21.96 -20.10 -12.93
CA ASN A 138 22.46 -21.31 -12.28
C ASN A 138 21.55 -21.76 -11.12
N ILE A 139 20.91 -20.79 -10.43
CA ILE A 139 20.01 -21.05 -9.30
C ILE A 139 18.59 -21.37 -9.80
N HIS A 140 18.14 -20.66 -10.83
CA HIS A 140 16.76 -20.68 -11.32
C HIS A 140 16.61 -21.55 -12.58
N GLN A 141 17.53 -22.50 -12.78
CA GLN A 141 17.40 -23.50 -13.83
C GLN A 141 16.06 -24.22 -13.69
N ASP A 142 15.30 -24.30 -14.80
CA ASP A 142 13.97 -24.90 -14.87
C ASP A 142 12.96 -24.32 -13.86
N MET A 143 13.09 -23.03 -13.51
CA MET A 143 12.18 -22.41 -12.54
C MET A 143 10.73 -22.38 -13.03
N GLN A 144 10.48 -22.32 -14.34
CA GLN A 144 9.11 -22.29 -14.87
C GLN A 144 8.34 -23.55 -14.43
N ILE A 145 7.04 -23.40 -14.20
CA ILE A 145 6.15 -24.53 -13.89
C ILE A 145 6.06 -25.41 -15.14
N GLN A 146 6.33 -26.71 -14.98
CA GLN A 146 6.22 -27.69 -16.06
C GLN A 146 4.91 -28.48 -15.96
N SER A 147 4.44 -29.01 -17.09
CA SER A 147 3.16 -29.74 -17.16
C SER A 147 3.14 -31.04 -16.36
N ASP A 148 4.29 -31.67 -16.13
CA ASP A 148 4.46 -32.89 -15.32
C ASP A 148 4.58 -32.60 -13.81
N GLU A 149 4.71 -31.33 -13.43
CA GLU A 149 4.78 -30.88 -12.04
C GLU A 149 3.40 -30.55 -11.44
N VAL A 150 2.36 -30.56 -12.29
CA VAL A 150 0.96 -30.31 -11.93
C VAL A 150 0.07 -31.45 -12.45
N ASP A 151 -1.14 -31.57 -11.92
CA ASP A 151 -2.04 -32.70 -12.20
C ASP A 151 -3.53 -32.34 -12.04
N SER A 152 -4.40 -32.95 -12.85
CA SER A 152 -5.85 -32.67 -12.89
C SER A 152 -6.66 -33.22 -11.72
N SER A 153 -6.11 -34.16 -10.94
CA SER A 153 -6.70 -34.66 -9.70
C SER A 153 -6.59 -33.68 -8.53
N ARG A 154 -5.80 -32.61 -8.68
CA ARG A 154 -5.57 -31.59 -7.64
C ARG A 154 -6.52 -30.41 -7.80
N GLU A 155 -6.86 -29.78 -6.68
CA GLU A 155 -7.66 -28.56 -6.64
C GLU A 155 -6.75 -27.33 -6.51
N TYR A 156 -6.72 -26.48 -7.55
CA TYR A 156 -5.98 -25.22 -7.52
C TYR A 156 -6.96 -24.05 -7.32
N ILE A 157 -6.69 -23.21 -6.34
CA ILE A 157 -7.42 -21.98 -6.06
C ILE A 157 -6.44 -20.82 -6.19
N ILE A 158 -6.64 -19.98 -7.20
CA ILE A 158 -5.80 -18.82 -7.48
C ILE A 158 -6.56 -17.55 -7.16
N VAL A 159 -5.95 -16.67 -6.37
CA VAL A 159 -6.51 -15.37 -5.99
C VAL A 159 -5.59 -14.27 -6.50
N TYR A 160 -6.06 -13.39 -7.38
CA TYR A 160 -5.24 -12.29 -7.91
C TYR A 160 -6.08 -11.07 -8.34
N ASP A 161 -5.45 -9.91 -8.46
CA ASP A 161 -6.07 -8.70 -8.98
C ASP A 161 -6.01 -8.66 -10.51
N PRO A 162 -7.14 -8.75 -11.24
CA PRO A 162 -7.13 -8.71 -12.71
C PRO A 162 -6.80 -7.33 -13.30
N TYR A 163 -6.73 -6.28 -12.48
CA TYR A 163 -6.37 -4.92 -12.91
C TYR A 163 -4.92 -4.56 -12.64
N TYR A 164 -4.15 -5.45 -12.01
CA TYR A 164 -2.73 -5.26 -11.78
C TYR A 164 -1.93 -6.05 -12.83
N ALA A 165 -1.26 -5.32 -13.74
CA ALA A 165 -0.77 -5.88 -15.00
C ALA A 165 0.29 -6.96 -14.78
N GLU A 166 1.20 -6.73 -13.83
CA GLU A 166 2.32 -7.60 -13.49
C GLU A 166 1.83 -8.97 -12.99
N ASP A 167 0.91 -8.99 -12.02
CA ASP A 167 0.38 -10.25 -11.48
C ASP A 167 -0.56 -10.94 -12.48
N LYS A 168 -1.29 -10.17 -13.30
CA LYS A 168 -2.11 -10.72 -14.38
C LYS A 168 -1.23 -11.42 -15.43
N GLU A 169 -0.08 -10.88 -15.76
CA GLU A 169 0.87 -11.51 -16.68
C GLU A 169 1.27 -12.89 -16.20
N HIS A 170 1.67 -13.01 -14.93
CA HIS A 170 2.00 -14.30 -14.32
C HIS A 170 0.82 -15.27 -14.35
N PHE A 171 -0.38 -14.82 -13.99
CA PHE A 171 -1.58 -15.64 -14.06
C PHE A 171 -1.81 -16.19 -15.47
N LEU A 172 -1.68 -15.36 -16.52
CA LEU A 172 -1.88 -15.77 -17.90
C LEU A 172 -0.87 -16.81 -18.38
N LYS A 173 0.35 -16.83 -17.82
CA LYS A 173 1.36 -17.86 -18.11
C LYS A 173 1.13 -19.16 -17.33
N ILE A 174 0.57 -19.07 -16.12
CA ILE A 174 0.18 -20.23 -15.31
C ILE A 174 -1.07 -20.91 -15.89
N GLN A 175 -2.03 -20.11 -16.37
CA GLN A 175 -3.35 -20.58 -16.81
C GLN A 175 -3.32 -21.79 -17.77
N PRO A 176 -2.52 -21.80 -18.85
CA PRO A 176 -2.49 -22.92 -19.79
C PRO A 176 -1.87 -24.21 -19.22
N LEU A 177 -1.16 -24.14 -18.09
CA LEU A 177 -0.48 -25.28 -17.48
C LEU A 177 -1.39 -26.05 -16.52
N LEU A 178 -2.38 -25.38 -15.94
CA LEU A 178 -3.27 -26.00 -14.96
C LEU A 178 -4.53 -26.56 -15.65
N PRO A 179 -4.72 -27.89 -15.67
CA PRO A 179 -5.85 -28.52 -16.37
C PRO A 179 -7.20 -28.19 -15.73
N LYS A 180 -7.22 -27.86 -14.43
CA LYS A 180 -8.40 -27.41 -13.69
C LYS A 180 -7.97 -26.40 -12.64
N MET A 181 -8.66 -25.27 -12.54
CA MET A 181 -8.43 -24.29 -11.48
C MET A 181 -9.70 -23.51 -11.15
N HIS A 182 -9.71 -22.96 -9.95
CA HIS A 182 -10.66 -21.99 -9.48
C HIS A 182 -9.99 -20.63 -9.36
N VAL A 183 -10.66 -19.59 -9.83
CA VAL A 183 -10.12 -18.24 -9.84
C VAL A 183 -11.02 -17.32 -9.03
N ILE A 184 -10.45 -16.66 -8.03
CA ILE A 184 -11.08 -15.57 -7.30
C ILE A 184 -10.41 -14.27 -7.74
N HIS A 185 -11.16 -13.44 -8.46
CA HIS A 185 -10.70 -12.10 -8.77
C HIS A 185 -10.77 -11.22 -7.53
N LEU A 186 -9.66 -10.52 -7.27
CA LEU A 186 -9.49 -9.61 -6.16
C LEU A 186 -9.17 -8.17 -6.65
N PRO A 187 -10.13 -7.47 -7.28
CA PRO A 187 -9.86 -6.16 -7.88
C PRO A 187 -9.32 -5.09 -6.93
N PHE A 188 -8.42 -4.22 -7.39
CA PHE A 188 -7.90 -3.09 -6.61
C PHE A 188 -7.19 -3.51 -5.31
N THR A 189 -6.38 -4.55 -5.39
CA THR A 189 -5.49 -4.95 -4.29
C THR A 189 -4.03 -5.01 -4.71
N GLY A 190 -3.73 -4.87 -6.01
CA GLY A 190 -2.37 -5.05 -6.51
C GLY A 190 -1.76 -6.36 -6.02
N HIS A 191 -0.48 -6.31 -5.64
CA HIS A 191 0.26 -7.43 -5.08
C HIS A 191 -0.03 -7.72 -3.59
N GLU A 192 -0.86 -6.90 -2.92
CA GLU A 192 -1.11 -6.95 -1.47
C GLU A 192 -2.21 -7.96 -1.08
N ALA A 193 -2.51 -8.96 -1.91
CA ALA A 193 -3.63 -9.89 -1.70
C ALA A 193 -3.60 -10.57 -0.32
N LEU A 194 -2.42 -10.99 0.15
CA LEU A 194 -2.26 -11.60 1.48
C LEU A 194 -2.53 -10.60 2.62
N SER A 195 -2.01 -9.37 2.53
CA SER A 195 -2.25 -8.30 3.51
C SER A 195 -3.74 -7.91 3.54
N VAL A 196 -4.38 -7.87 2.37
CA VAL A 196 -5.80 -7.54 2.23
C VAL A 196 -6.70 -8.64 2.81
N LEU A 197 -6.34 -9.90 2.63
CA LEU A 197 -7.14 -11.05 3.05
C LEU A 197 -6.64 -11.70 4.36
N ALA A 198 -5.86 -10.97 5.15
CA ALA A 198 -5.34 -11.43 6.44
C ALA A 198 -6.49 -11.72 7.42
N SER A 199 -6.94 -12.97 7.47
CA SER A 199 -8.00 -13.45 8.35
C SER A 199 -7.81 -14.93 8.63
N SER A 200 -7.69 -15.31 9.91
CA SER A 200 -7.55 -16.71 10.28
C SER A 200 -8.75 -17.55 9.86
N GLU A 201 -9.96 -16.99 9.93
CA GLU A 201 -11.19 -17.68 9.52
C GLU A 201 -11.22 -17.94 8.02
N LEU A 202 -10.90 -16.93 7.20
CA LEU A 202 -10.87 -17.10 5.75
C LEU A 202 -9.75 -18.07 5.32
N LEU A 203 -8.59 -18.04 5.98
CA LEU A 203 -7.55 -19.04 5.74
C LEU A 203 -8.05 -20.45 6.04
N ASN A 204 -8.70 -20.66 7.20
CA ASN A 204 -9.28 -21.94 7.56
C ASN A 204 -10.36 -22.38 6.54
N ASP A 205 -11.17 -21.44 6.04
CA ASP A 205 -12.13 -21.72 4.98
C ASP A 205 -11.43 -22.25 3.71
N PHE A 206 -10.35 -21.62 3.27
CA PHE A 206 -9.56 -22.10 2.12
C PHE A 206 -8.97 -23.49 2.34
N VAL A 207 -8.53 -23.81 3.56
CA VAL A 207 -7.93 -25.11 3.89
C VAL A 207 -9.01 -26.20 3.93
N GLU A 208 -10.08 -26.03 4.72
CA GLU A 208 -11.04 -27.10 5.02
C GLU A 208 -12.20 -27.20 4.04
N LYS A 209 -12.75 -26.06 3.57
CA LYS A 209 -14.02 -26.10 2.85
C LYS A 209 -13.82 -26.59 1.41
N PRO A 210 -14.80 -27.35 0.87
CA PRO A 210 -14.90 -27.55 -0.57
C PRO A 210 -14.99 -26.20 -1.29
N PHE A 211 -14.41 -26.09 -2.48
CA PHE A 211 -14.47 -24.85 -3.22
C PHE A 211 -15.88 -24.57 -3.77
N GLU A 212 -16.50 -23.51 -3.25
CA GLU A 212 -17.77 -22.98 -3.76
C GLU A 212 -17.62 -21.50 -4.08
N ILE A 213 -17.65 -21.16 -5.38
CA ILE A 213 -17.30 -19.82 -5.86
C ILE A 213 -18.17 -18.72 -5.24
N THR A 214 -19.47 -18.98 -5.03
CA THR A 214 -20.40 -18.02 -4.42
C THR A 214 -20.05 -17.75 -2.96
N TYR A 215 -19.69 -18.80 -2.22
CA TYR A 215 -19.27 -18.68 -0.82
C TYR A 215 -17.95 -17.91 -0.71
N PHE A 216 -16.93 -18.33 -1.46
CA PHE A 216 -15.61 -17.69 -1.39
C PHE A 216 -15.65 -16.24 -1.89
N ASN A 217 -16.37 -15.94 -2.98
CA ASN A 217 -16.54 -14.55 -3.43
C ASN A 217 -17.21 -13.67 -2.36
N LYS A 218 -18.19 -14.20 -1.63
CA LYS A 218 -18.82 -13.49 -0.51
C LYS A 218 -17.81 -13.26 0.61
N ARG A 219 -17.14 -14.32 1.09
CA ARG A 219 -16.22 -14.22 2.22
C ARG A 219 -15.00 -13.35 1.94
N VAL A 220 -14.40 -13.51 0.76
CA VAL A 220 -13.30 -12.66 0.28
C VAL A 220 -13.72 -11.20 0.22
N ARG A 221 -14.92 -10.89 -0.29
CA ARG A 221 -15.44 -9.51 -0.32
C ARG A 221 -15.64 -8.93 1.08
N GLU A 222 -16.14 -9.72 2.02
CA GLU A 222 -16.35 -9.29 3.41
C GLU A 222 -15.02 -8.94 4.08
N VAL A 223 -14.02 -9.82 4.01
CA VAL A 223 -12.69 -9.59 4.60
C VAL A 223 -11.99 -8.42 3.91
N LYS A 224 -11.99 -8.40 2.57
CA LYS A 224 -11.40 -7.32 1.76
C LYS A 224 -11.92 -5.93 2.14
N LYS A 225 -13.23 -5.79 2.34
CA LYS A 225 -13.86 -4.50 2.71
C LYS A 225 -13.54 -4.03 4.12
N GLN A 226 -13.04 -4.91 4.99
CA GLN A 226 -12.57 -4.55 6.33
C GLN A 226 -11.08 -4.22 6.37
N SER A 227 -10.35 -4.47 5.29
CA SER A 227 -8.92 -4.26 5.25
C SER A 227 -8.57 -2.82 4.90
N LYS A 228 -7.73 -2.19 5.73
CA LYS A 228 -7.15 -0.88 5.39
C LYS A 228 -6.36 -0.93 4.08
N PHE A 229 -5.58 -2.01 3.87
CA PHE A 229 -4.73 -2.22 2.69
C PHE A 229 -5.51 -2.12 1.37
N TYR A 230 -6.76 -2.59 1.36
CA TYR A 230 -7.64 -2.47 0.21
C TYR A 230 -7.95 -1.01 -0.13
N TYR A 231 -8.28 -0.20 0.88
CA TYR A 231 -8.65 1.20 0.64
C TYR A 231 -7.50 2.06 0.12
N ARG A 232 -6.24 1.67 0.31
CA ARG A 232 -5.10 2.37 -0.32
C ARG A 232 -5.23 2.37 -1.84
N HIS A 233 -5.40 1.19 -2.43
CA HIS A 233 -5.49 1.02 -3.87
C HIS A 233 -6.80 1.56 -4.44
N VAL A 234 -7.91 1.40 -3.71
CA VAL A 234 -9.20 1.95 -4.13
C VAL A 234 -9.15 3.47 -4.19
N LEU A 235 -8.60 4.11 -3.17
CA LEU A 235 -8.52 5.58 -3.13
C LEU A 235 -7.58 6.09 -4.22
N ASP A 236 -6.41 5.49 -4.40
CA ASP A 236 -5.49 5.86 -5.49
C ASP A 236 -6.14 5.74 -6.88
N ALA A 237 -6.87 4.64 -7.13
CA ALA A 237 -7.52 4.40 -8.43
C ALA A 237 -8.77 5.25 -8.69
N LEU A 238 -9.58 5.54 -7.66
CA LEU A 238 -10.87 6.23 -7.81
C LEU A 238 -10.78 7.75 -7.70
N LEU A 239 -9.84 8.28 -6.93
CA LEU A 239 -9.76 9.73 -6.68
C LEU A 239 -9.62 10.57 -7.95
N PRO A 240 -8.93 10.16 -9.03
CA PRO A 240 -8.87 10.99 -10.23
C PRO A 240 -10.21 11.13 -10.98
N ARG A 241 -11.20 10.26 -10.70
CA ARG A 241 -12.42 10.15 -11.53
C ARG A 241 -13.72 10.29 -10.73
N HIS A 242 -13.70 10.03 -9.42
CA HIS A 242 -14.90 9.89 -8.61
C HIS A 242 -14.74 10.51 -7.22
N HIS A 243 -14.66 11.85 -7.15
CA HIS A 243 -14.43 12.58 -5.89
C HIS A 243 -15.47 12.23 -4.81
N GLN A 244 -16.75 12.06 -5.17
CA GLN A 244 -17.80 11.68 -4.21
C GLN A 244 -17.66 10.25 -3.64
N ALA A 245 -16.91 9.37 -4.32
CA ALA A 245 -16.68 8.01 -3.82
C ALA A 245 -15.84 8.02 -2.54
N LEU A 246 -14.95 9.01 -2.37
CA LEU A 246 -14.19 9.20 -1.13
C LEU A 246 -15.13 9.29 0.08
N LEU A 247 -16.16 10.13 0.01
CA LEU A 247 -17.12 10.29 1.11
C LEU A 247 -17.87 8.99 1.41
N LYS A 248 -18.33 8.29 0.37
CA LYS A 248 -19.00 7.00 0.54
C LYS A 248 -18.09 5.96 1.19
N ILE A 249 -16.79 5.96 0.86
CA ILE A 249 -15.81 5.06 1.48
C ILE A 249 -15.63 5.43 2.96
N LEU A 250 -15.44 6.71 3.28
CA LEU A 250 -15.26 7.15 4.66
C LEU A 250 -16.52 6.95 5.52
N GLN A 251 -17.72 7.14 4.95
CA GLN A 251 -18.99 6.99 5.67
C GLN A 251 -19.35 5.53 5.93
N ASN A 252 -19.13 4.65 4.95
CA ASN A 252 -19.57 3.25 5.04
C ASN A 252 -18.57 2.33 5.75
N ASN A 253 -17.42 2.85 6.16
CA ASN A 253 -16.37 2.05 6.78
C ASN A 253 -15.91 2.66 8.09
N ASP A 254 -15.66 1.79 9.06
CA ASP A 254 -15.13 2.14 10.37
C ASP A 254 -13.66 1.76 10.43
N PHE A 255 -12.80 2.64 9.89
CA PHE A 255 -11.35 2.53 9.98
C PHE A 255 -10.74 3.89 10.29
N GLU A 256 -9.61 3.88 10.96
CA GLU A 256 -8.69 5.01 11.05
C GLU A 256 -7.34 4.57 10.48
N LEU A 257 -6.85 5.31 9.49
CA LEU A 257 -5.56 5.04 8.86
C LEU A 257 -4.44 5.68 9.68
N ASP A 258 -3.30 5.02 9.74
CA ASP A 258 -2.11 5.57 10.40
C ASP A 258 -1.58 6.80 9.65
N GLU A 259 -0.89 7.72 10.32
CA GLU A 259 -0.29 8.90 9.67
C GLU A 259 0.64 8.56 8.51
N ARG A 260 1.36 7.45 8.60
CA ARG A 260 2.33 7.04 7.58
C ARG A 260 1.70 6.19 6.48
N TYR A 261 0.38 6.04 6.50
CA TYR A 261 -0.32 5.12 5.62
C TYR A 261 -0.27 5.56 4.15
N PHE A 262 -0.50 6.85 3.92
CA PHE A 262 -0.31 7.49 2.62
C PHE A 262 1.01 8.26 2.62
N ASP A 263 1.67 8.32 1.45
CA ASP A 263 2.72 9.30 1.24
C ASP A 263 2.14 10.74 1.30
N ALA A 264 3.04 11.72 1.42
CA ALA A 264 2.65 13.12 1.60
C ALA A 264 1.80 13.64 0.43
N HIS A 265 2.08 13.22 -0.80
CA HIS A 265 1.38 13.70 -2.00
C HIS A 265 -0.05 13.16 -2.07
N MET A 266 -0.21 11.86 -1.86
CA MET A 266 -1.53 11.21 -1.82
C MET A 266 -2.37 11.76 -0.67
N LYS A 267 -1.76 11.95 0.51
CA LYS A 267 -2.45 12.55 1.65
C LYS A 267 -2.92 13.98 1.34
N GLN A 268 -2.06 14.80 0.73
CA GLN A 268 -2.41 16.15 0.33
C GLN A 268 -3.60 16.15 -0.65
N LYS A 269 -3.56 15.31 -1.70
CA LYS A 269 -4.67 15.12 -2.64
C LYS A 269 -5.99 14.79 -1.94
N LEU A 270 -5.96 13.80 -1.05
CA LEU A 270 -7.12 13.34 -0.29
C LEU A 270 -7.73 14.44 0.58
N VAL A 271 -6.89 15.17 1.32
CA VAL A 271 -7.31 16.31 2.15
C VAL A 271 -7.90 17.42 1.29
N GLN A 272 -7.25 17.76 0.16
CA GLN A 272 -7.74 18.78 -0.76
C GLN A 272 -9.13 18.43 -1.30
N GLN A 273 -9.35 17.16 -1.65
CA GLN A 273 -10.66 16.68 -2.10
C GLN A 273 -11.73 16.75 -1.00
N LEU A 274 -11.41 16.41 0.25
CA LEU A 274 -12.37 16.59 1.36
C LEU A 274 -12.78 18.04 1.54
N PHE A 275 -11.84 18.98 1.44
CA PHE A 275 -12.14 20.40 1.56
C PHE A 275 -13.00 20.90 0.40
N LYS A 276 -12.66 20.56 -0.85
CA LYS A 276 -13.48 20.86 -2.04
C LYS A 276 -14.90 20.29 -1.94
N LEU A 277 -15.06 19.13 -1.30
CA LEU A 277 -16.35 18.52 -1.01
C LEU A 277 -17.07 19.11 0.21
N LYS A 278 -16.45 20.07 0.91
CA LYS A 278 -16.96 20.70 2.16
C LYS A 278 -17.20 19.66 3.25
N GLN A 279 -16.29 18.70 3.35
CA GLN A 279 -16.34 17.54 4.25
C GLN A 279 -15.01 17.33 5.01
N GLY A 280 -14.26 18.42 5.21
CA GLY A 280 -13.05 18.47 6.03
C GLY A 280 -13.29 18.32 7.53
N THR A 281 -14.23 17.47 7.96
CA THR A 281 -14.50 17.24 9.38
C THR A 281 -13.31 16.56 10.06
N GLU A 282 -13.11 16.81 11.35
CA GLU A 282 -12.04 16.16 12.11
C GLU A 282 -12.13 14.62 12.01
N GLN A 283 -13.35 14.08 12.02
CA GLN A 283 -13.59 12.65 11.83
C GLN A 283 -13.07 12.16 10.48
N ASN A 284 -13.42 12.81 9.36
CA ASN A 284 -12.97 12.39 8.04
C ASN A 284 -11.45 12.52 7.86
N LEU A 285 -10.86 13.57 8.44
CA LEU A 285 -9.41 13.78 8.44
C LEU A 285 -8.68 12.67 9.24
N ARG A 286 -9.18 12.32 10.42
CA ARG A 286 -8.66 11.20 11.24
C ARG A 286 -8.77 9.87 10.51
N LYS A 287 -9.89 9.59 9.84
CA LYS A 287 -10.03 8.37 9.03
C LYS A 287 -8.96 8.23 7.96
N LEU A 288 -8.43 9.34 7.44
CA LEU A 288 -7.35 9.36 6.44
C LEU A 288 -5.94 9.40 7.04
N GLY A 289 -5.78 9.37 8.36
CA GLY A 289 -4.48 9.56 9.02
C GLY A 289 -3.92 10.98 8.81
N ALA A 290 -4.79 11.96 8.58
CA ALA A 290 -4.43 13.36 8.42
C ALA A 290 -4.79 14.11 9.71
N HIS A 291 -3.91 14.03 10.73
CA HIS A 291 -4.18 14.66 12.02
C HIS A 291 -3.79 16.15 11.98
N PRO A 292 -4.75 17.08 12.15
CA PRO A 292 -4.43 18.50 12.24
C PRO A 292 -3.63 18.77 13.51
N HIS A 293 -2.46 19.38 13.34
CA HIS A 293 -1.65 19.86 14.47
C HIS A 293 -2.07 21.27 14.90
N PHE A 294 -2.64 22.02 13.96
CA PHE A 294 -3.13 23.37 14.16
C PHE A 294 -4.62 23.42 13.77
N VAL A 295 -5.41 24.12 14.58
CA VAL A 295 -6.83 24.36 14.32
C VAL A 295 -7.15 25.81 14.64
N GLN A 296 -7.69 26.52 13.65
CA GLN A 296 -8.19 27.88 13.81
C GLN A 296 -9.56 27.83 14.50
N GLN A 297 -9.74 28.59 15.58
CA GLN A 297 -10.96 28.62 16.40
C GLN A 297 -11.94 29.69 15.94
N THR A 298 -11.44 30.84 15.50
CA THR A 298 -12.24 31.98 15.06
C THR A 298 -12.20 32.13 13.56
N HIS A 299 -13.29 32.60 12.95
CA HIS A 299 -13.30 32.85 11.51
C HIS A 299 -12.20 33.84 11.14
N SER A 300 -11.38 33.45 10.16
CA SER A 300 -10.26 34.25 9.67
C SER A 300 -10.71 35.42 8.79
N VAL A 301 -9.80 36.36 8.56
CA VAL A 301 -9.99 37.50 7.66
C VAL A 301 -10.29 37.01 6.23
N SER A 302 -11.09 37.77 5.48
CA SER A 302 -11.36 37.46 4.08
C SER A 302 -10.07 37.29 3.28
N PRO A 303 -9.96 36.27 2.40
CA PRO A 303 -8.74 36.03 1.65
C PRO A 303 -8.43 37.17 0.69
N THR A 304 -7.17 37.63 0.71
CA THR A 304 -6.73 38.81 -0.05
C THR A 304 -5.88 38.46 -1.27
N ILE A 305 -5.16 37.33 -1.24
CA ILE A 305 -4.29 36.92 -2.34
C ILE A 305 -5.06 36.07 -3.34
N LYS A 306 -5.36 36.64 -4.51
CA LYS A 306 -6.03 35.99 -5.63
C LYS A 306 -5.03 35.35 -6.60
N ILE A 307 -5.43 34.22 -7.15
CA ILE A 307 -4.79 33.56 -8.29
C ILE A 307 -5.89 33.32 -9.32
N GLY A 308 -5.75 33.90 -10.51
CA GLY A 308 -6.86 34.00 -11.46
C GLY A 308 -8.03 34.85 -10.92
N ASN A 309 -9.25 34.54 -11.34
CA ASN A 309 -10.42 35.38 -11.05
C ASN A 309 -11.10 35.06 -9.72
N ASP A 310 -11.28 33.78 -9.39
CA ASP A 310 -12.21 33.33 -8.33
C ASP A 310 -11.55 32.42 -7.27
N THR A 311 -10.22 32.34 -7.25
CA THR A 311 -9.51 31.48 -6.31
C THR A 311 -8.44 32.23 -5.53
N PHE A 312 -8.17 31.74 -4.33
CA PHE A 312 -7.33 32.41 -3.36
C PHE A 312 -6.25 31.49 -2.82
N LEU A 313 -5.07 32.05 -2.59
CA LEU A 313 -3.95 31.36 -1.97
C LEU A 313 -4.16 31.32 -0.45
N VAL A 314 -4.11 30.12 0.12
CA VAL A 314 -4.23 29.87 1.56
C VAL A 314 -3.13 28.93 2.03
N PHE A 315 -2.88 28.91 3.34
CA PHE A 315 -2.08 27.88 3.99
C PHE A 315 -3.00 26.81 4.58
N ASN A 316 -2.86 25.57 4.14
CA ASN A 316 -3.61 24.43 4.64
C ASN A 316 -2.91 23.85 5.88
N LEU A 317 -3.54 23.98 7.05
CA LEU A 317 -3.02 23.56 8.35
C LEU A 317 -2.96 22.03 8.52
N VAL A 318 -3.64 21.26 7.66
CA VAL A 318 -3.63 19.80 7.69
C VAL A 318 -2.51 19.25 6.81
N SER A 319 -2.40 19.72 5.56
CA SER A 319 -1.34 19.27 4.64
C SER A 319 0.00 19.98 4.86
N LEU A 320 -0.01 21.10 5.60
CA LEU A 320 1.13 22.01 5.79
C LEU A 320 1.70 22.48 4.45
N LYS A 321 0.81 22.90 3.55
CA LYS A 321 1.15 23.38 2.20
C LYS A 321 0.37 24.64 1.85
N LEU A 322 0.95 25.43 0.96
CA LEU A 322 0.25 26.50 0.27
C LEU A 322 -0.63 25.89 -0.83
N GLU A 323 -1.90 26.25 -0.85
CA GLU A 323 -2.90 25.65 -1.73
C GLU A 323 -3.91 26.69 -2.18
N ILE A 324 -4.67 26.35 -3.22
CA ILE A 324 -5.64 27.25 -3.83
C ILE A 324 -7.06 26.69 -3.71
N TYR A 325 -7.98 27.56 -3.30
CA TYR A 325 -9.40 27.24 -3.16
C TYR A 325 -10.30 28.43 -3.55
N ASP A 326 -11.54 28.14 -3.91
CA ASP A 326 -12.60 29.15 -3.99
C ASP A 326 -13.03 29.62 -2.59
N LEU A 327 -13.68 30.78 -2.54
CA LEU A 327 -14.11 31.41 -1.27
C LEU A 327 -15.08 30.54 -0.47
N GLU A 328 -15.97 29.81 -1.15
CA GLU A 328 -16.97 28.97 -0.48
C GLU A 328 -16.33 27.80 0.25
N THR A 329 -15.32 27.18 -0.38
CA THR A 329 -14.52 26.10 0.18
C THR A 329 -13.68 26.57 1.36
N ILE A 330 -13.08 27.76 1.26
CA ILE A 330 -12.32 28.37 2.37
C ILE A 330 -13.24 28.57 3.57
N ASN A 331 -14.40 29.20 3.37
CA ASN A 331 -15.35 29.47 4.43
C ASN A 331 -15.89 28.18 5.08
N ALA A 332 -16.17 27.15 4.28
CA ALA A 332 -16.65 25.87 4.80
C ALA A 332 -15.60 25.10 5.62
N ASN A 333 -14.31 25.39 5.44
CA ASN A 333 -13.20 24.71 6.12
C ASN A 333 -12.27 25.70 6.86
N PHE A 334 -12.82 26.82 7.37
CA PHE A 334 -12.04 27.92 7.96
C PHE A 334 -11.16 27.50 9.15
N HIS A 335 -11.50 26.39 9.81
CA HIS A 335 -10.70 25.78 10.88
C HIS A 335 -9.31 25.31 10.41
N TYR A 336 -9.16 25.01 9.11
CA TYR A 336 -7.97 24.39 8.55
C TYR A 336 -7.38 25.14 7.36
N LEU A 337 -8.17 25.92 6.64
CA LEU A 337 -7.72 26.74 5.52
C LEU A 337 -7.51 28.17 5.98
N LEU A 338 -6.25 28.56 6.13
CA LEU A 338 -5.87 29.87 6.65
C LEU A 338 -5.54 30.84 5.51
N PRO A 339 -6.34 31.89 5.29
CA PRO A 339 -6.02 32.93 4.34
C PRO A 339 -4.72 33.66 4.65
N LEU A 340 -4.02 34.08 3.60
CA LEU A 340 -2.80 34.87 3.74
C LEU A 340 -3.13 36.37 3.79
N THR A 341 -2.48 37.11 4.69
CA THR A 341 -2.58 38.58 4.82
C THR A 341 -1.20 39.23 4.79
N PRO A 342 -0.44 39.08 3.69
CA PRO A 342 0.96 39.48 3.65
C PRO A 342 1.11 41.00 3.68
N LYS A 343 2.15 41.47 4.36
CA LYS A 343 2.68 42.82 4.15
C LYS A 343 3.47 42.85 2.83
N LEU A 344 3.37 43.95 2.10
CA LEU A 344 4.10 44.11 0.83
C LEU A 344 5.61 44.11 1.08
N ASN A 345 6.36 43.35 0.27
CA ASN A 345 7.82 43.27 0.31
C ASN A 345 8.36 42.83 1.69
N ALA A 346 7.69 41.86 2.31
CA ALA A 346 7.97 41.40 3.67
C ALA A 346 8.00 39.88 3.76
N VAL A 347 8.38 39.39 4.94
CA VAL A 347 8.23 37.99 5.33
C VAL A 347 6.74 37.62 5.32
N LEU A 348 6.43 36.41 4.86
CA LEU A 348 5.07 35.88 4.90
C LEU A 348 4.71 35.50 6.34
N GLU A 349 3.89 36.36 6.95
CA GLU A 349 3.30 36.16 8.27
C GLU A 349 1.86 35.62 8.14
N LEU A 350 1.45 34.87 9.15
CA LEU A 350 0.14 34.25 9.28
C LEU A 350 -0.38 34.47 10.72
N GLU A 351 -1.62 34.90 10.86
CA GLU A 351 -2.27 34.95 12.17
C GLU A 351 -3.06 33.67 12.40
N LEU A 352 -2.78 32.96 13.50
CA LEU A 352 -3.49 31.75 13.91
C LEU A 352 -3.87 31.89 15.38
N ASN A 353 -5.18 31.94 15.68
CA ASN A 353 -5.72 32.12 17.03
C ASN A 353 -5.10 33.30 17.81
N HIS A 354 -5.00 34.48 17.17
CA HIS A 354 -4.41 35.72 17.73
C HIS A 354 -2.89 35.69 17.97
N GLU A 355 -2.19 34.65 17.51
CA GLU A 355 -0.75 34.55 17.54
C GLU A 355 -0.19 34.71 16.12
N ILE A 356 0.95 35.40 15.99
CA ILE A 356 1.61 35.62 14.69
C ILE A 356 2.68 34.55 14.49
N TYR A 357 2.61 33.88 13.35
CA TYR A 357 3.59 32.91 12.87
C TYR A 357 4.24 33.42 11.60
N VAL A 358 5.52 33.10 11.42
CA VAL A 358 6.21 33.21 10.14
C VAL A 358 6.15 31.87 9.42
N LEU A 359 5.84 31.88 8.12
CA LEU A 359 5.88 30.68 7.30
C LEU A 359 7.30 30.46 6.77
N THR A 360 7.83 29.27 7.05
CA THR A 360 9.16 28.85 6.63
C THR A 360 9.08 27.60 5.76
N MET A 361 10.14 27.35 5.00
CA MET A 361 10.32 26.12 4.23
C MET A 361 11.79 25.70 4.27
N ASN A 362 12.08 24.41 4.13
CA ASN A 362 13.44 23.93 3.85
C ASN A 362 13.65 23.51 2.40
N ASP A 363 14.88 23.13 2.05
CA ASP A 363 15.25 22.72 0.69
C ASP A 363 14.58 21.41 0.21
N ARG A 364 13.89 20.71 1.12
CA ARG A 364 13.04 19.54 0.78
C ARG A 364 11.58 19.91 0.55
N GLY A 365 11.23 21.20 0.59
CA GLY A 365 9.86 21.69 0.42
C GLY A 365 8.94 21.45 1.63
N ILE A 366 9.49 21.19 2.81
CA ILE A 366 8.73 20.98 4.04
C ILE A 366 8.48 22.35 4.68
N HIS A 367 7.21 22.74 4.80
CA HIS A 367 6.85 24.00 5.44
C HIS A 367 6.72 23.83 6.96
N LYS A 368 6.98 24.91 7.69
CA LYS A 368 6.70 25.01 9.13
C LYS A 368 6.15 26.39 9.48
N LEU A 369 5.20 26.39 10.41
CA LEU A 369 4.81 27.58 11.14
C LEU A 369 5.74 27.73 12.35
N VAL A 370 6.41 28.86 12.46
CA VAL A 370 7.26 29.22 13.61
C VAL A 370 6.68 30.49 14.22
N LYS A 371 6.50 30.53 15.54
CA LYS A 371 6.03 31.77 16.18
C LYS A 371 7.04 32.89 15.93
N GLN A 372 6.56 34.12 15.75
CA GLN A 372 7.40 35.25 15.34
C GLN A 372 8.66 35.47 16.21
N ASP A 373 8.58 35.16 17.51
CA ASP A 373 9.69 35.34 18.46
C ASP A 373 10.50 34.06 18.74
N GLU A 374 10.19 32.95 18.05
CA GLU A 374 10.92 31.68 18.20
C GLU A 374 12.12 31.60 17.24
N ALA A 375 13.16 30.89 17.68
CA ALA A 375 14.35 30.65 16.86
C ALA A 375 14.03 29.76 15.65
N LEU A 376 14.52 30.16 14.47
CA LEU A 376 14.46 29.33 13.27
C LEU A 376 15.41 28.15 13.36
N ALA A 377 14.96 26.98 12.92
CA ALA A 377 15.85 25.84 12.72
C ALA A 377 16.84 26.14 11.57
N LEU A 378 18.06 25.61 11.67
CA LEU A 378 19.15 25.87 10.71
C LEU A 378 18.82 25.49 9.26
N ASP A 379 17.93 24.52 9.06
CA ASP A 379 17.51 24.06 7.73
C ASP A 379 16.32 24.84 7.16
N GLN A 380 15.70 25.74 7.93
CA GLN A 380 14.52 26.49 7.52
C GLN A 380 14.89 27.89 7.04
N SER A 381 14.21 28.36 5.99
CA SER A 381 14.31 29.74 5.52
C SER A 381 12.94 30.38 5.39
N LEU A 382 12.88 31.69 5.59
CA LEU A 382 11.66 32.49 5.52
C LEU A 382 11.17 32.60 4.07
N LEU A 383 9.85 32.60 3.90
CA LEU A 383 9.21 32.95 2.63
C LEU A 383 9.00 34.46 2.55
N LEU A 384 9.28 35.03 1.37
CA LEU A 384 9.16 36.48 1.13
C LEU A 384 8.06 36.77 0.12
N PHE A 385 7.12 37.63 0.51
CA PHE A 385 6.08 38.15 -0.36
C PHE A 385 6.55 39.45 -1.01
N LYS A 386 6.64 39.46 -2.34
CA LYS A 386 7.20 40.56 -3.15
C LYS A 386 6.14 41.15 -4.05
N ARG A 387 6.13 42.48 -4.17
CA ARG A 387 5.29 43.21 -5.12
C ARG A 387 6.14 43.75 -6.27
N TYR A 388 5.74 43.40 -7.49
CA TYR A 388 6.22 44.00 -8.73
C TYR A 388 5.19 44.99 -9.27
N ALA A 389 5.52 45.63 -10.39
CA ALA A 389 4.66 46.65 -11.00
C ALA A 389 3.25 46.12 -11.33
N GLU A 390 3.17 44.89 -11.85
CA GLU A 390 1.92 44.32 -12.39
C GLU A 390 1.37 43.14 -11.58
N TYR A 391 2.19 42.52 -10.72
CA TYR A 391 1.81 41.33 -9.97
C TYR A 391 2.60 41.21 -8.66
N CYS A 392 2.17 40.31 -7.79
CA CYS A 392 2.92 39.90 -6.61
C CYS A 392 3.41 38.45 -6.76
N SER A 393 4.45 38.10 -6.02
CA SER A 393 4.99 36.73 -5.98
C SER A 393 5.36 36.32 -4.57
N LEU A 394 5.28 35.04 -4.28
CA LEU A 394 5.89 34.46 -3.09
C LEU A 394 7.19 33.77 -3.48
N SER A 395 8.27 34.04 -2.75
CA SER A 395 9.60 33.52 -3.07
C SER A 395 10.22 32.78 -1.89
N TYR A 396 10.98 31.74 -2.25
CA TYR A 396 11.84 30.98 -1.36
C TYR A 396 13.25 31.01 -1.91
N LYS A 397 14.17 31.73 -1.25
CA LYS A 397 15.53 31.96 -1.78
C LYS A 397 15.46 32.53 -3.22
N GLN A 398 16.00 31.80 -4.20
CA GLN A 398 15.98 32.12 -5.63
C GLN A 398 14.72 31.60 -6.36
N LEU A 399 13.90 30.80 -5.69
CA LEU A 399 12.72 30.16 -6.27
C LEU A 399 11.47 31.04 -6.11
N THR A 400 10.52 30.86 -7.02
CA THR A 400 9.21 31.50 -6.97
C THR A 400 8.10 30.47 -6.94
N LEU A 401 7.00 30.80 -6.25
CA LEU A 401 5.79 29.99 -6.21
C LEU A 401 5.18 29.86 -7.62
N SER A 402 4.94 28.62 -8.01
CA SER A 402 4.11 28.24 -9.15
C SER A 402 2.96 27.38 -8.65
N CYS A 403 1.81 27.47 -9.32
CA CYS A 403 0.65 26.65 -9.06
C CYS A 403 0.17 25.95 -10.33
N ASP A 404 -0.12 24.66 -10.20
CA ASP A 404 -0.72 23.89 -11.26
C ASP A 404 -2.26 24.08 -11.33
N GLN A 405 -2.86 23.59 -12.41
CA GLN A 405 -4.31 23.64 -12.62
C GLN A 405 -5.12 22.84 -11.57
N SER A 406 -4.48 21.95 -10.81
CA SER A 406 -5.11 21.16 -9.77
C SER A 406 -5.12 21.88 -8.41
N GLY A 407 -4.46 23.04 -8.30
CA GLY A 407 -4.35 23.85 -7.10
C GLY A 407 -3.19 23.42 -6.18
N PHE A 408 -2.23 22.62 -6.67
CA PHE A 408 -0.99 22.32 -5.94
C PHE A 408 0.04 23.39 -6.22
N THR A 409 0.75 23.81 -5.18
CA THR A 409 1.84 24.76 -5.30
C THR A 409 3.20 24.10 -5.16
N HIS A 410 4.18 24.63 -5.88
CA HIS A 410 5.57 24.22 -5.85
C HIS A 410 6.45 25.46 -6.07
N PHE A 411 7.70 25.40 -5.63
CA PHE A 411 8.66 26.49 -5.84
C PHE A 411 9.62 26.08 -6.96
N ILE A 412 9.69 26.90 -8.01
CA ILE A 412 10.48 26.66 -9.21
C ILE A 412 11.55 27.72 -9.39
N GLU A 413 12.59 27.41 -10.16
CA GLU A 413 13.50 28.44 -10.65
C GLU A 413 12.73 29.47 -11.46
N HIS A 414 13.19 30.72 -11.43
CA HIS A 414 12.47 31.83 -12.03
C HIS A 414 12.34 31.66 -13.56
N SER A 415 11.21 31.13 -14.00
CA SER A 415 10.81 31.03 -15.41
C SER A 415 9.60 31.95 -15.66
N PRO A 416 9.69 32.94 -16.57
CA PRO A 416 8.58 33.84 -16.87
C PRO A 416 7.29 33.15 -17.30
N ASP A 417 7.40 31.98 -17.94
CA ASP A 417 6.26 31.26 -18.52
C ASP A 417 5.54 30.35 -17.49
N GLU A 418 6.18 30.02 -16.38
CA GLU A 418 5.65 29.09 -15.36
C GLU A 418 5.32 29.78 -14.03
N LEU A 419 5.56 31.09 -13.93
CA LEU A 419 5.39 31.87 -12.72
C LEU A 419 3.91 32.20 -12.49
N THR A 420 3.42 31.96 -11.26
CA THR A 420 2.05 32.33 -10.92
C THR A 420 1.97 33.78 -10.45
N HIS A 421 1.24 34.61 -11.21
CA HIS A 421 0.97 35.99 -10.85
C HIS A 421 -0.06 36.05 -9.72
N LEU A 422 0.34 36.54 -8.55
CA LEU A 422 -0.55 36.77 -7.41
C LEU A 422 -1.10 38.19 -7.47
N ASN A 423 -2.39 38.36 -7.24
CA ASN A 423 -3.04 39.66 -7.16
C ASN A 423 -3.56 39.91 -5.74
N ILE A 424 -3.44 41.14 -5.25
CA ILE A 424 -4.07 41.53 -3.99
C ILE A 424 -5.44 42.12 -4.32
N GLY A 425 -6.49 41.49 -3.80
CA GLY A 425 -7.89 41.84 -4.04
C GLY A 425 -8.59 42.49 -2.87
#